data_AF-A0A2S9FUQ7-F1
#
_entry.id   AF-A0A2S9FUQ7-F1
#
_cell.length_a   1.000
_cell.length_b   1.000
_cell.length_c   1.000
_cell.angle_alpha   90.00
_cell.angle_beta   90.00
_cell.angle_gamma   90.00
#
_symmetry.space_group_name_H-M   'P 1'
#
loop_
_entity.id
_entity.type
_entity.pdbx_description
1 polymer ?
#
loop_
_entity_poly.entity_id
_entity_poly.type
_entity_poly.pdbx_seq_one_letter_code
_entity_poly.pdbx_strand_id
1 'polypeptide(L)'
;RAAFEKAGIAPSDVDVIQLQDTDAGAEIIHMAEAGFCADGDQFLLIADGATEIGGTMPINTDGGLLANGEPIGASGLRQIHEIVRQ
;
A
#
# COMPACT_ATOMS: atom_id res chain seq x y z
N ARG A 1 3.62 10.03 -7.61
CA ARG A 1 4.28 10.55 -8.85
C ARG A 1 5.69 11.10 -8.60
N ALA A 2 5.87 12.25 -7.91
CA ALA A 2 7.20 12.84 -7.69
C ALA A 2 8.23 11.88 -7.04
N ALA A 3 7.79 11.03 -6.11
CA ALA A 3 8.66 10.01 -5.50
C ALA A 3 9.18 8.99 -6.53
N PHE A 4 8.32 8.48 -7.42
CA PHE A 4 8.69 7.57 -8.50
C PHE A 4 9.65 8.22 -9.49
N GLU A 5 9.36 9.46 -9.90
CA GLU A 5 10.24 10.22 -10.80
C GLU A 5 11.64 10.42 -10.20
N LYS A 6 11.71 10.74 -8.90
CA LYS A 6 12.98 10.91 -8.18
C LYS A 6 13.74 9.58 -8.03
N ALA A 7 13.02 8.48 -7.81
CA ALA A 7 13.61 7.15 -7.69
C ALA A 7 14.01 6.55 -9.05
N GLY A 8 13.43 7.03 -10.16
CA GLY A 8 13.67 6.50 -11.49
C GLY A 8 13.03 5.13 -11.73
N ILE A 9 11.95 4.81 -11.02
CA ILE A 9 11.23 3.53 -11.13
C ILE A 9 9.76 3.77 -11.51
N ALA A 10 9.14 2.77 -12.13
CA ALA A 10 7.70 2.74 -12.36
C ALA A 10 6.96 2.17 -11.14
N PRO A 11 5.66 2.47 -10.95
CA PRO A 11 4.84 1.83 -9.91
C PRO A 11 4.84 0.30 -10.00
N SER A 12 4.95 -0.26 -11.21
CA SER A 12 5.03 -1.70 -11.45
C SER A 12 6.33 -2.35 -10.96
N ASP A 13 7.33 -1.54 -10.61
CA ASP A 13 8.61 -2.03 -10.07
C ASP A 13 8.58 -2.13 -8.53
N VAL A 14 7.43 -1.90 -7.89
CA VAL A 14 7.27 -1.96 -6.43
C VAL A 14 6.77 -3.33 -6.00
N ASP A 15 7.59 -4.03 -5.21
CA ASP A 15 7.30 -5.40 -4.76
C ASP A 15 6.39 -5.49 -3.52
N VAL A 16 6.37 -4.44 -2.68
CA VAL A 16 5.57 -4.39 -1.44
C VAL A 16 5.15 -2.96 -1.14
N ILE A 17 3.91 -2.79 -0.66
CA ILE A 17 3.29 -1.48 -0.46
C ILE A 17 2.78 -1.35 0.98
N GLN A 18 3.00 -0.18 1.56
CA GLN A 18 2.38 0.24 2.82
C GLN A 18 1.59 1.52 2.54
N LEU A 19 0.27 1.48 2.79
CA LEU A 19 -0.65 2.60 2.63
C LEU A 19 -1.17 3.04 3.99
N GLN A 20 -1.65 4.28 4.07
CA GLN A 20 -2.28 4.81 5.27
C GLN A 20 -3.78 4.47 5.26
N ASP A 21 -4.13 3.31 5.80
CA ASP A 21 -5.48 2.73 5.90
C ASP A 21 -6.18 3.13 7.21
N THR A 22 -6.39 4.42 7.46
CA THR A 22 -7.15 4.91 8.65
C THR A 22 -8.55 4.31 8.75
N ASP A 23 -9.08 3.89 7.60
CA ASP A 23 -10.25 3.07 7.43
C ASP A 23 -10.11 2.25 6.13
N ALA A 24 -11.00 1.28 5.90
CA ALA A 24 -10.95 0.43 4.72
C ALA A 24 -11.14 1.20 3.39
N GLY A 25 -11.87 2.32 3.40
CA GLY A 25 -12.04 3.17 2.23
C GLY A 25 -10.75 3.93 1.89
N ALA A 26 -10.01 4.38 2.91
CA ALA A 26 -8.73 5.05 2.73
C ALA A 26 -7.71 4.15 2.01
N GLU A 27 -7.65 2.86 2.34
CA GLU A 27 -6.77 1.91 1.61
C GLU A 27 -7.09 1.89 0.11
N ILE A 28 -8.38 1.72 -0.23
CA ILE A 28 -8.86 1.66 -1.62
C ILE A 28 -8.55 2.96 -2.36
N ILE A 29 -8.83 4.12 -1.77
CA ILE A 29 -8.57 5.42 -2.39
C ILE A 29 -7.06 5.57 -2.64
N HIS A 30 -6.23 5.25 -1.64
CA HIS A 30 -4.79 5.42 -1.71
C HIS A 30 -4.13 4.51 -2.74
N MET A 31 -4.70 3.34 -3.09
CA MET A 31 -4.18 2.49 -4.18
C MET A 31 -4.09 3.25 -5.51
N ALA A 32 -5.15 3.98 -5.87
CA ALA A 32 -5.19 4.75 -7.11
C ALA A 32 -4.46 6.09 -6.99
N GLU A 33 -4.60 6.80 -5.86
CA GLU A 33 -3.94 8.09 -5.64
C GLU A 33 -2.40 7.97 -5.61
N ALA A 34 -1.89 6.88 -5.04
CA ALA A 34 -0.46 6.58 -5.07
C ALA A 34 0.01 6.17 -6.48
N GLY A 35 -0.90 5.72 -7.34
CA GLY A 35 -0.64 5.40 -8.74
C GLY A 35 -0.31 3.93 -9.00
N PHE A 36 -0.74 3.02 -8.12
CA PHE A 36 -0.55 1.58 -8.29
C PHE A 36 -1.57 0.92 -9.21
N CYS A 37 -2.75 1.53 -9.35
CA CYS A 37 -3.79 1.10 -10.28
C CYS A 37 -4.56 2.30 -10.84
N ALA A 38 -5.41 2.06 -11.84
CA ALA A 38 -6.36 3.07 -12.30
C ALA A 38 -7.48 3.25 -11.27
N ASP A 39 -8.07 4.44 -11.26
CA ASP A 39 -9.27 4.69 -10.45
C ASP A 39 -10.46 3.91 -11.02
N GLY A 40 -11.13 3.14 -10.16
CA GLY A 40 -12.18 2.18 -10.51
C GLY A 40 -11.73 0.71 -10.52
N ASP A 41 -10.43 0.42 -10.70
CA ASP A 41 -9.91 -0.95 -10.81
C ASP A 41 -9.60 -1.60 -9.45
N GLN A 42 -9.61 -0.82 -8.36
CA GLN A 42 -9.19 -1.26 -7.03
C GLN A 42 -9.98 -2.48 -6.54
N PHE A 43 -11.29 -2.49 -6.77
CA PHE A 43 -12.17 -3.57 -6.33
C PHE A 43 -11.80 -4.90 -7.00
N LEU A 44 -11.42 -4.89 -8.28
CA LEU A 44 -11.04 -6.10 -9.00
C LEU A 44 -9.73 -6.66 -8.45
N LEU A 45 -8.74 -5.80 -8.19
CA LEU A 45 -7.46 -6.20 -7.62
C LEU A 45 -7.63 -6.85 -6.24
N ILE A 46 -8.52 -6.31 -5.40
CA ILE A 46 -8.84 -6.91 -4.11
C ILE A 46 -9.58 -8.23 -4.30
N ALA A 47 -10.58 -8.29 -5.18
CA ALA A 47 -11.37 -9.50 -5.43
C ALA A 47 -10.54 -10.66 -6.01
N ASP A 48 -9.52 -10.32 -6.80
CA ASP A 48 -8.59 -11.28 -7.41
C ASP A 48 -7.44 -11.68 -6.46
N GLY A 49 -7.41 -11.14 -5.24
CA GLY A 49 -6.39 -11.43 -4.23
C GLY A 49 -5.02 -10.80 -4.53
N ALA A 50 -4.95 -9.83 -5.43
CA ALA A 50 -3.68 -9.19 -5.80
C ALA A 50 -3.02 -8.48 -4.61
N THR A 51 -3.82 -7.99 -3.66
CA THR A 51 -3.35 -7.25 -2.47
C THR A 51 -2.96 -8.15 -1.30
N GLU A 52 -3.22 -9.45 -1.37
CA GLU A 52 -2.92 -10.41 -0.30
C GLU A 52 -1.42 -10.69 -0.18
N ILE A 53 -1.01 -11.30 0.94
CA ILE A 53 0.35 -11.84 1.09
C ILE A 53 0.54 -12.95 0.04
N GLY A 54 1.52 -12.76 -0.86
CA GLY A 54 1.77 -13.65 -2.00
C GLY A 54 1.00 -13.29 -3.27
N GLY A 55 0.15 -12.26 -3.22
CA GLY A 55 -0.44 -11.64 -4.40
C GLY A 55 0.59 -10.88 -5.24
N THR A 56 0.15 -10.35 -6.39
CA THR A 56 1.02 -9.61 -7.31
C THR A 56 1.35 -8.20 -6.85
N MET A 57 0.62 -7.68 -5.86
CA MET A 57 0.79 -6.34 -5.31
C MET A 57 0.47 -6.35 -3.81
N PRO A 58 1.27 -7.03 -2.96
CA PRO A 58 0.96 -7.13 -1.53
C PRO A 58 0.90 -5.76 -0.85
N ILE A 59 -0.22 -5.49 -0.16
CA ILE A 59 -0.46 -4.24 0.56
C ILE A 59 -0.58 -4.54 2.05
N ASN A 60 0.04 -3.69 2.89
CA ASN A 60 -0.14 -3.71 4.34
C ASN A 60 0.14 -5.08 4.97
N THR A 61 1.26 -5.70 4.62
CA THR A 61 1.67 -7.08 5.00
C THR A 61 1.72 -7.36 6.51
N ASP A 62 1.80 -6.32 7.33
CA ASP A 62 1.76 -6.40 8.79
C ASP A 62 0.38 -6.07 9.40
N GLY A 63 -0.65 -5.94 8.56
CA GLY A 63 -2.03 -5.67 8.93
C GLY A 63 -2.45 -4.20 8.89
N GLY A 64 -1.55 -3.29 8.47
CA GLY A 64 -1.88 -1.87 8.31
C GLY A 64 -2.30 -1.18 9.63
N LEU A 65 -2.88 0.00 9.51
CA LEU A 65 -3.47 0.73 10.64
C LEU A 65 -4.72 0.01 11.17
N LEU A 66 -5.45 -0.69 10.30
CA LEU A 66 -6.68 -1.40 10.66
C LEU A 66 -6.46 -2.49 11.70
N ALA A 67 -5.40 -3.30 11.57
CA ALA A 67 -5.13 -4.43 12.47
C ALA A 67 -3.90 -4.22 13.36
N ASN A 68 -2.83 -3.59 12.87
CA ASN A 68 -1.61 -3.34 13.65
C ASN A 68 -1.72 -2.07 14.52
N GLY A 69 -2.63 -1.16 14.15
CA GLY A 69 -3.00 0.02 14.92
C GLY A 69 -2.42 1.33 14.41
N GLU A 70 -3.03 2.44 14.85
CA GLU A 70 -2.70 3.79 14.43
C GLU A 70 -2.23 4.70 15.60
N PRO A 71 -1.01 4.49 16.12
CA PRO A 71 -0.34 5.51 16.90
C PRO A 71 0.10 6.64 15.96
N ILE A 72 -0.66 7.74 15.90
CA ILE A 72 -0.53 8.84 14.90
C ILE A 72 0.93 9.25 14.60
N GLY A 73 1.78 9.38 15.62
CA GLY A 73 3.19 9.78 15.44
C GLY A 73 4.15 8.65 15.04
N ALA A 74 3.76 7.38 15.25
CA ALA A 74 4.61 6.21 15.03
C ALA A 74 4.20 5.37 13.82
N SER A 75 2.98 5.52 13.30
CA SER A 75 2.48 4.76 12.15
C SER A 75 3.35 4.93 10.90
N GLY A 76 3.82 6.15 10.59
CA GLY A 76 4.73 6.38 9.47
C GLY A 76 6.10 5.70 9.63
N LEU A 77 6.64 5.65 10.85
CA LEU A 77 7.89 4.94 11.14
C LEU A 77 7.70 3.42 11.05
N ARG A 78 6.54 2.91 11.51
CA ARG A 78 6.15 1.51 11.39
C ARG A 78 6.06 1.08 9.92
N GLN A 79 5.44 1.89 9.05
CA GLN A 79 5.37 1.60 7.61
C GLN A 79 6.77 1.45 7.00
N ILE A 80 7.70 2.35 7.32
CA ILE A 80 9.10 2.25 6.86
C ILE A 80 9.77 0.98 7.43
N HIS A 81 9.58 0.70 8.72
CA HIS A 81 10.13 -0.49 9.36
C HIS A 81 9.65 -1.77 8.67
N GLU A 82 8.36 -1.85 8.33
CA GLU A 82 7.81 -3.03 7.65
C GLU A 82 8.40 -3.20 6.24
N ILE A 83 8.53 -2.12 5.47
CA ILE A 83 9.16 -2.18 4.14
C ILE A 83 10.63 -2.64 4.20
N VAL A 84 11.37 -2.28 5.24
CA VAL A 84 12.78 -2.74 5.42
C VAL A 84 12.87 -4.20 5.85
N ARG A 85 11.82 -4.72 6.51
CA ARG A 85 11.79 -6.08 7.03
C ARG A 85 11.50 -7.13 5.96
N GLN A 86 10.67 -6.79 4.97
CA GLN A 86 10.34 -7.64 3.83
C GLN A 86 11.53 -7.75 2.86
#